data_AF-F0LH93-F1
#
_entry.id   AF-F0LH93-F1
#
_cell.length_a   1.000
_cell.length_b   1.000
_cell.length_c   1.000
_cell.angle_alpha   90.00
_cell.angle_beta   90.00
_cell.angle_gamma   90.00
#
_symmetry.space_group_name_H-M   'P 1'
#
loop_
_entity.id
_entity.type
_entity.pdbx_description
1 polymer ?
#
loop_
_entity_poly.entity_id
_entity_poly.type
_entity_poly.pdbx_seq_one_letter_code
_entity_poly.pdbx_strand_id
1 'polypeptide(L)'
;MFAGRTLIAVKLLKSFGDWKAGDMVLIEDWKAKELWESGIVEIIDEAEKVIGELDRVIAEEKENEPITPIPEGLYERAEFYIYYLENFIKENFEGNVDVLNVKMTRLANLKKKYYYLKKLRFNKILNAIMFRPNSLEVLSRLSPEERRVYLQISKIRNEWLGEK
;
A
#
# COMPACT_ATOMS: atom_id res chain seq x y z
N MET A 1 -4.38 -9.92 0.49
CA MET A 1 -3.60 -11.16 0.45
C MET A 1 -2.24 -10.78 -0.10
N PHE A 2 -1.18 -10.98 0.68
CA PHE A 2 0.19 -10.70 0.25
C PHE A 2 0.60 -11.73 -0.79
N ALA A 3 1.16 -11.28 -1.92
CA ALA A 3 1.30 -12.10 -3.12
C ALA A 3 2.65 -11.94 -3.83
N GLY A 4 3.64 -11.33 -3.17
CA GLY A 4 4.98 -11.10 -3.69
C GLY A 4 5.10 -9.82 -4.52
N ARG A 5 4.20 -8.86 -4.32
CA ARG A 5 4.11 -7.65 -5.15
C ARG A 5 4.99 -6.51 -4.65
N THR A 6 5.53 -6.63 -3.44
CA THR A 6 6.48 -5.68 -2.90
C THR A 6 7.52 -6.38 -2.05
N LEU A 7 8.67 -5.73 -1.91
CA LEU A 7 9.73 -6.12 -1.00
C LEU A 7 9.57 -5.40 0.35
N ILE A 8 9.86 -6.11 1.42
CA ILE A 8 9.83 -5.66 2.81
C ILE A 8 11.20 -5.90 3.41
N ALA A 9 11.72 -4.89 4.11
CA ALA A 9 12.96 -4.98 4.85
C ALA A 9 12.75 -5.73 6.18
N VAL A 10 13.52 -6.78 6.38
CA VAL A 10 13.48 -7.60 7.60
C VAL A 10 14.88 -7.83 8.13
N LYS A 11 14.98 -8.06 9.44
CA LYS A 11 16.20 -8.46 10.13
C LYS A 11 16.05 -9.89 10.64
N LEU A 12 17.01 -10.76 10.36
CA LEU A 12 16.96 -12.14 10.86
C LEU A 12 17.26 -12.20 12.36
N LEU A 13 16.40 -12.88 13.11
CA LEU A 13 16.61 -13.15 14.55
C LEU A 13 17.41 -14.43 14.78
N LYS A 14 17.31 -15.39 13.86
CA LYS A 14 18.04 -16.67 13.86
C LYS A 14 18.39 -17.05 12.43
N SER A 15 19.41 -17.89 12.25
CA SER A 15 19.82 -18.36 10.92
C SER A 15 18.67 -19.13 10.24
N PHE A 16 18.46 -18.88 8.96
CA PHE A 16 17.38 -19.48 8.19
C PHE A 16 17.79 -19.65 6.72
N GLY A 17 17.88 -20.89 6.25
CA GLY A 17 18.45 -21.20 4.93
C GLY A 17 19.90 -20.72 4.85
N ASP A 18 20.21 -19.90 3.84
CA ASP A 18 21.54 -19.33 3.61
C ASP A 18 21.79 -18.03 4.41
N TRP A 19 20.79 -17.50 5.10
CA TRP A 19 20.88 -16.26 5.85
C TRP A 19 21.31 -16.48 7.30
N LYS A 20 22.15 -15.58 7.81
CA LYS A 20 22.66 -15.61 9.18
C LYS A 20 21.83 -14.72 10.10
N ALA A 21 21.87 -15.03 11.39
CA ALA A 21 21.28 -14.16 12.40
C ALA A 21 21.91 -12.76 12.35
N GLY A 22 21.07 -11.72 12.40
CA GLY A 22 21.47 -10.32 12.31
C GLY A 22 21.48 -9.74 10.89
N ASP A 23 21.43 -10.58 9.85
CA ASP A 23 21.39 -10.11 8.46
C ASP A 23 20.12 -9.28 8.21
N MET A 24 20.26 -8.20 7.43
CA MET A 24 19.14 -7.39 6.95
C MET A 24 18.92 -7.66 5.47
N VAL A 25 17.72 -8.12 5.12
CA VAL A 25 17.37 -8.55 3.75
C VAL A 25 16.04 -7.97 3.31
N LEU A 26 15.89 -7.81 2.00
CA LEU A 26 14.63 -7.47 1.35
C LEU A 26 13.98 -8.75 0.85
N ILE A 27 12.76 -9.03 1.29
CA ILE A 27 12.01 -10.23 0.89
C ILE A 27 10.58 -9.86 0.51
N GLU A 28 9.94 -10.72 -0.27
CA GLU A 28 8.54 -10.57 -0.67
C GLU A 28 7.60 -10.43 0.55
N ASP A 29 6.60 -9.57 0.43
CA ASP A 29 5.59 -9.27 1.46
C ASP A 29 4.99 -10.50 2.15
N TRP A 30 4.60 -11.53 1.40
CA TRP A 30 4.01 -12.75 1.96
C TRP A 30 5.05 -13.52 2.78
N LYS A 31 6.29 -13.59 2.30
CA LYS A 31 7.39 -14.28 2.99
C LYS A 31 7.78 -13.52 4.25
N ALA A 32 7.79 -12.19 4.21
CA ALA A 32 8.01 -11.34 5.38
C ALA A 32 6.97 -11.60 6.47
N LYS A 33 5.69 -11.67 6.10
CA LYS A 33 4.60 -12.01 7.02
C LYS A 33 4.83 -13.36 7.68
N GLU A 34 4.99 -14.42 6.88
CA GLU A 34 5.09 -15.80 7.41
C GLU A 34 6.31 -15.99 8.32
N LEU A 35 7.46 -15.43 7.93
CA LEU A 35 8.69 -15.53 8.75
C LEU A 35 8.59 -14.68 10.02
N TRP A 36 7.87 -13.57 9.99
CA TRP A 36 7.66 -12.71 11.16
C TRP A 36 6.72 -13.37 12.17
N GLU A 37 5.56 -13.88 11.71
CA GLU A 37 4.61 -14.64 12.55
C GLU A 37 5.28 -15.89 13.18
N SER A 38 6.28 -16.47 12.51
CA SER A 38 7.07 -17.61 13.02
C SER A 38 8.23 -17.21 13.95
N GLY A 39 8.40 -15.93 14.25
CA GLY A 39 9.50 -15.41 15.07
C GLY A 39 10.89 -15.73 14.51
N ILE A 40 11.02 -15.80 13.18
CA ILE A 40 12.30 -16.01 12.48
C ILE A 40 12.94 -14.66 12.16
N VAL A 41 12.13 -13.66 11.82
CA VAL A 41 12.58 -12.31 11.46
C VAL A 41 11.87 -11.25 12.29
N GLU A 42 12.50 -10.10 12.39
CA GLU A 42 11.93 -8.85 12.87
C GLU A 42 11.68 -7.93 11.67
N ILE A 43 10.49 -7.31 11.60
CA ILE A 43 10.17 -6.33 10.57
C ILE A 43 10.90 -5.02 10.86
N ILE A 44 11.62 -4.49 9.88
CA ILE A 44 12.18 -3.14 9.96
C ILE A 44 11.03 -2.15 9.71
N ASP A 45 10.71 -1.36 10.74
CA ASP A 45 9.58 -0.43 10.74
C ASP A 45 9.86 0.78 9.83
N GLU A 46 9.43 0.70 8.57
CA GLU A 46 9.50 1.80 7.60
C GLU A 46 8.17 2.51 7.39
N ALA A 47 7.19 2.31 8.29
CA ALA A 47 5.86 2.86 8.14
C ALA A 47 5.86 4.40 8.02
N GLU A 48 6.79 5.09 8.70
CA GLU A 48 6.94 6.55 8.58
C GLU A 48 7.39 6.98 7.18
N LYS A 49 8.27 6.20 6.54
CA LYS A 49 8.70 6.46 5.16
C LYS A 49 7.52 6.29 4.20
N VAL A 50 6.73 5.23 4.39
CA VAL A 50 5.52 4.97 3.58
C VAL A 50 4.48 6.07 3.78
N ILE A 51 4.30 6.58 4.99
CA ILE A 51 3.44 7.76 5.25
C ILE A 51 3.94 8.97 4.46
N GLY A 52 5.25 9.26 4.50
CA GLY A 52 5.83 10.37 3.75
C GLY A 52 5.63 10.24 2.23
N GLU A 53 5.76 9.03 1.69
CA GLU A 53 5.48 8.76 0.28
C GLU A 53 4.00 8.95 -0.07
N LEU A 54 3.08 8.48 0.79
CA LEU A 54 1.64 8.71 0.61
C LEU A 54 1.32 10.20 0.63
N ASP A 55 1.92 10.97 1.54
CA ASP A 55 1.71 12.41 1.64
C ASP A 55 2.18 13.16 0.39
N ARG A 56 3.33 12.77 -0.16
CA ARG A 56 3.82 13.31 -1.43
C ARG A 56 2.82 13.05 -2.56
N VAL A 57 2.38 11.80 -2.73
CA VAL A 57 1.42 11.45 -3.80
C VAL A 57 0.08 12.14 -3.59
N ILE A 58 -0.40 12.28 -2.35
CA ILE A 58 -1.62 13.02 -2.04
C ILE A 58 -1.50 14.49 -2.45
N ALA A 59 -0.36 15.13 -2.19
CA ALA A 59 -0.12 16.51 -2.60
C ALA A 59 -0.14 16.64 -4.12
N GLU A 60 0.61 15.78 -4.82
CA GLU A 60 0.64 15.73 -6.29
C GLU A 60 -0.75 15.50 -6.89
N GLU A 61 -1.56 14.63 -6.28
CA GLU A 61 -2.93 14.37 -6.72
C GLU A 61 -3.88 15.56 -6.47
N LYS A 62 -3.59 16.43 -5.51
CA LYS A 62 -4.42 17.63 -5.28
C LYS A 62 -4.07 18.77 -6.23
N GLU A 63 -2.79 18.92 -6.55
CA GLU A 63 -2.30 20.00 -7.39
C GLU A 63 -2.60 19.78 -8.86
N ASN A 64 -2.52 18.52 -9.31
CA ASN A 64 -2.71 18.17 -10.71
C ASN A 64 -4.17 17.79 -10.98
N GLU A 65 -4.75 18.29 -12.07
CA GLU A 65 -6.06 17.84 -12.53
C GLU A 65 -6.01 16.39 -13.07
N PRO A 66 -5.01 16.00 -13.90
CA PRO A 66 -4.83 14.61 -14.29
C PRO A 66 -4.51 13.68 -13.10
N ILE A 67 -4.82 12.39 -13.26
CA ILE A 67 -4.36 11.35 -12.33
C ILE A 67 -2.84 11.24 -12.46
N THR A 68 -2.13 11.21 -11.34
CA THR A 68 -0.67 11.10 -11.32
C THR A 68 -0.24 9.63 -11.36
N PRO A 69 0.97 9.27 -11.80
CA PRO A 69 1.46 7.91 -11.64
C PRO A 69 1.66 7.58 -10.16
N ILE A 70 1.24 6.39 -9.72
CA ILE A 70 1.52 5.93 -8.36
C ILE A 70 2.87 5.20 -8.32
N PRO A 71 3.71 5.44 -7.29
CA PRO A 71 4.91 4.64 -7.07
C PRO A 71 4.59 3.14 -6.97
N GLU A 72 5.45 2.32 -7.55
CA GLU A 72 5.28 0.87 -7.57
C GLU A 72 5.24 0.31 -6.15
N GLY A 73 4.30 -0.60 -5.90
CA GLY A 73 4.13 -1.26 -4.61
C GLY A 73 3.70 -0.34 -3.46
N LEU A 74 3.35 0.94 -3.69
CA LEU A 74 2.99 1.86 -2.60
C LEU A 74 1.76 1.38 -1.81
N TYR A 75 0.73 0.89 -2.52
CA TYR A 75 -0.46 0.34 -1.87
C TYR A 75 -0.14 -0.94 -1.11
N GLU A 76 0.65 -1.84 -1.69
CA GLU A 76 1.03 -3.11 -1.08
C GLU A 76 1.93 -2.91 0.15
N ARG A 77 2.89 -1.99 0.10
CA ARG A 77 3.71 -1.62 1.26
C ARG A 77 2.85 -1.01 2.36
N ALA A 78 1.93 -0.10 2.02
CA ALA A 78 1.02 0.47 2.99
C ALA A 78 0.14 -0.60 3.65
N GLU A 79 -0.42 -1.52 2.86
CA GLU A 79 -1.19 -2.67 3.38
C GLU A 79 -0.36 -3.55 4.30
N PHE A 80 0.90 -3.83 3.94
CA PHE A 80 1.80 -4.62 4.78
C PHE A 80 2.07 -3.94 6.12
N TYR A 81 2.43 -2.66 6.13
CA TYR A 81 2.71 -1.94 7.37
C TYR A 81 1.46 -1.71 8.22
N ILE A 82 0.27 -1.59 7.61
CA ILE A 82 -1.00 -1.60 8.35
C ILE A 82 -1.15 -2.94 9.07
N TYR A 83 -1.00 -4.06 8.35
CA TYR A 83 -1.10 -5.40 8.92
C TYR A 83 -0.05 -5.63 10.02
N TYR A 84 1.20 -5.25 9.80
CA TYR A 84 2.27 -5.39 10.79
C TYR A 84 1.95 -4.61 12.07
N LEU A 85 1.59 -3.33 11.96
CA LEU A 85 1.29 -2.51 13.14
C LEU A 85 0.05 -3.00 13.87
N GLU A 86 -0.99 -3.46 13.16
CA GLU A 86 -2.18 -4.04 13.78
C GLU A 86 -1.86 -5.27 14.63
N ASN A 87 -1.07 -6.20 14.09
CA ASN A 87 -0.76 -7.43 14.80
C ASN A 87 0.29 -7.21 15.89
N PHE A 88 1.27 -6.33 15.66
CA PHE A 88 2.22 -5.93 16.70
C PHE A 88 1.50 -5.40 17.95
N ILE A 89 0.51 -4.51 17.76
CA ILE A 89 -0.26 -3.94 18.88
C ILE A 89 -1.09 -5.01 19.60
N LYS A 90 -1.69 -5.95 18.86
CA LYS A 90 -2.48 -7.05 19.45
C LYS A 90 -1.61 -7.99 20.29
N GLU A 91 -0.44 -8.36 19.77
CA GLU A 91 0.46 -9.32 20.42
C GLU A 91 1.22 -8.73 21.61
N ASN A 92 1.46 -7.41 21.59
CA ASN A 92 2.24 -6.72 22.62
C ASN A 92 1.37 -5.85 23.53
N PHE A 93 0.08 -6.16 23.70
CA PHE A 93 -0.87 -5.31 24.43
C PHE A 93 -0.45 -5.02 25.89
N GLU A 94 0.25 -5.95 26.54
CA GLU A 94 0.80 -5.79 27.89
C GLU A 94 2.23 -5.21 27.92
N GLY A 95 2.74 -4.81 26.75
CA GLY A 95 4.08 -4.27 26.57
C GLY A 95 4.23 -2.82 27.02
N ASN A 96 5.34 -2.19 26.62
CA ASN A 96 5.62 -0.80 26.93
C ASN A 96 4.56 0.13 26.31
N VAL A 97 3.81 0.83 27.17
CA VAL A 97 2.70 1.72 26.82
C VAL A 97 3.14 2.83 25.86
N ASP A 98 4.34 3.40 26.03
CA ASP A 98 4.83 4.48 25.16
C ASP A 98 5.08 3.97 23.74
N VAL A 99 5.69 2.78 23.62
CA VAL A 99 5.94 2.15 22.32
C VAL A 99 4.63 1.81 21.61
N LEU A 100 3.64 1.29 22.36
CA LEU A 100 2.31 0.99 21.82
C LEU A 100 1.59 2.25 21.35
N ASN A 101 1.62 3.33 22.12
CA ASN A 101 0.98 4.59 21.77
C ASN A 101 1.56 5.19 20.48
N VAL A 102 2.90 5.15 20.33
CA VAL A 102 3.57 5.61 19.10
C VAL A 102 3.12 4.77 17.90
N LYS A 103 3.13 3.44 18.01
CA LYS A 103 2.71 2.55 16.92
C LYS A 103 1.21 2.68 16.59
N MET A 104 0.36 2.89 17.59
CA MET A 104 -1.07 3.09 17.40
C MET A 104 -1.37 4.41 16.67
N THR A 105 -0.67 5.48 17.04
CA THR A 105 -0.76 6.77 16.36
C THR A 105 -0.30 6.66 14.91
N ARG A 106 0.82 5.97 14.67
CA ARG A 106 1.35 5.72 13.32
C ARG A 106 0.38 4.89 12.49
N LEU A 107 -0.20 3.82 13.05
CA LEU A 107 -1.21 3.00 12.39
C LEU A 107 -2.43 3.82 11.98
N ALA A 108 -2.96 4.66 12.88
CA ALA A 108 -4.09 5.52 12.60
C ALA A 108 -3.79 6.51 11.46
N ASN A 109 -2.60 7.13 11.48
CA ASN A 109 -2.18 8.04 10.43
C ASN A 109 -2.01 7.31 9.08
N LEU A 110 -1.29 6.18 9.05
CA LEU A 110 -1.09 5.39 7.85
C LEU A 110 -2.41 4.97 7.20
N LYS A 111 -3.35 4.40 7.99
CA LYS A 111 -4.70 4.07 7.51
C LYS A 111 -5.39 5.29 6.92
N LYS A 112 -5.42 6.41 7.65
CA LYS A 112 -6.08 7.63 7.20
C LYS A 112 -5.54 8.10 5.85
N LYS A 113 -4.22 8.18 5.69
CA LYS A 113 -3.56 8.63 4.45
C LYS A 113 -3.82 7.65 3.30
N TYR A 114 -3.65 6.36 3.55
CA TYR A 114 -3.89 5.31 2.56
C TYR A 114 -5.34 5.33 2.02
N TYR A 115 -6.34 5.35 2.91
CA TYR A 115 -7.74 5.41 2.49
C TYR A 115 -8.08 6.73 1.80
N TYR A 116 -7.50 7.84 2.27
CA TYR A 116 -7.70 9.14 1.66
C TYR A 116 -7.16 9.19 0.22
N LEU A 117 -5.95 8.68 -0.02
CA LEU A 117 -5.37 8.60 -1.37
C LEU A 117 -6.23 7.75 -2.30
N LYS A 118 -6.64 6.54 -1.86
CA LYS A 118 -7.52 5.67 -2.65
C LYS A 118 -8.83 6.35 -3.01
N LYS A 119 -9.46 7.05 -2.07
CA LYS A 119 -10.70 7.81 -2.32
C LYS A 119 -10.49 8.96 -3.31
N LEU A 120 -9.41 9.72 -3.13
CA LEU A 120 -9.06 10.85 -4.00
C LEU A 120 -8.89 10.37 -5.44
N ARG A 121 -8.09 9.33 -5.65
CA ARG A 121 -7.84 8.75 -6.96
C ARG A 121 -9.08 8.10 -7.56
N PHE A 122 -9.87 7.38 -6.76
CA PHE A 122 -11.13 6.80 -7.24
C PHE A 122 -12.07 7.85 -7.81
N ASN A 123 -12.24 8.99 -7.14
CA ASN A 123 -13.07 10.09 -7.66
C ASN A 123 -12.54 10.64 -8.99
N LYS A 124 -11.22 10.79 -9.11
CA LYS A 124 -10.60 11.20 -10.39
C LYS A 124 -10.77 10.16 -11.49
N ILE A 125 -10.69 8.88 -11.16
CA ILE A 125 -10.96 7.78 -12.10
C ILE A 125 -12.39 7.88 -12.63
N LEU A 126 -13.38 8.08 -11.76
CA LEU A 126 -14.77 8.29 -12.17
C LEU A 126 -14.92 9.49 -13.11
N ASN A 127 -14.30 10.62 -12.77
CA ASN A 127 -14.29 11.79 -13.66
C ASN A 127 -13.64 11.47 -15.01
N ALA A 128 -12.49 10.79 -15.02
CA ALA A 128 -11.79 10.42 -16.24
C ALA A 128 -12.63 9.50 -17.14
N ILE A 129 -13.40 8.56 -16.56
CA ILE A 129 -14.31 7.68 -17.31
C ILE A 129 -15.37 8.48 -18.07
N MET A 130 -15.89 9.55 -17.48
CA MET A 130 -16.95 10.36 -18.09
C MET A 130 -16.49 11.07 -19.37
N PHE A 131 -15.22 11.49 -19.43
CA PHE A 131 -14.69 12.31 -20.53
C PHE A 131 -13.77 11.56 -21.49
N ARG A 132 -13.07 10.54 -21.00
CA ARG A 132 -12.07 9.79 -21.76
C ARG A 132 -12.15 8.31 -21.38
N PRO A 133 -13.21 7.57 -21.73
CA PRO A 133 -13.28 6.13 -21.45
C PRO A 133 -12.18 5.37 -22.20
N ASN A 134 -11.64 4.30 -21.61
CA ASN A 134 -10.64 3.40 -22.22
C ASN A 134 -9.33 4.08 -22.71
N SER A 135 -8.98 5.25 -22.18
CA SER A 135 -7.75 5.95 -22.57
C SER A 135 -6.49 5.22 -22.10
N LEU A 136 -5.59 4.93 -23.04
CA LEU A 136 -4.27 4.35 -22.76
C LEU A 136 -3.41 5.27 -21.88
N GLU A 137 -3.54 6.58 -22.04
CA GLU A 137 -2.84 7.57 -21.22
C GLU A 137 -3.24 7.42 -19.76
N VAL A 138 -4.54 7.29 -19.48
CA VAL A 138 -5.06 7.10 -18.12
C VAL A 138 -4.58 5.77 -17.56
N LEU A 139 -4.75 4.67 -18.31
CA LEU A 139 -4.35 3.32 -17.88
C LEU A 139 -2.89 3.24 -17.45
N SER A 140 -1.99 3.95 -18.13
CA SER A 140 -0.56 3.95 -17.81
C SER A 140 -0.24 4.48 -16.42
N ARG A 141 -1.12 5.31 -15.84
CA ARG A 141 -0.93 5.99 -14.54
C ARG A 141 -1.66 5.30 -13.37
N LEU A 142 -2.42 4.25 -13.66
CA LEU A 142 -3.22 3.53 -12.67
C LEU A 142 -2.49 2.29 -12.14
N SER A 143 -2.74 1.96 -10.87
CA SER A 143 -2.38 0.65 -10.31
C SER A 143 -3.16 -0.47 -11.01
N PRO A 144 -2.72 -1.74 -10.93
CA PRO A 144 -3.47 -2.87 -11.51
C PRO A 144 -4.94 -2.94 -11.08
N GLU A 145 -5.22 -2.68 -9.80
CA GLU A 145 -6.57 -2.67 -9.23
C GLU A 145 -7.41 -1.51 -9.78
N GLU A 146 -6.80 -0.33 -9.87
CA GLU A 146 -7.44 0.87 -10.43
C GLU A 146 -7.74 0.71 -11.92
N ARG A 147 -6.83 0.08 -12.68
CA ARG A 147 -7.07 -0.26 -14.10
C ARG A 147 -8.30 -1.13 -14.26
N ARG A 148 -8.48 -2.13 -13.39
CA ARG A 148 -9.65 -3.01 -13.42
C ARG A 148 -10.94 -2.21 -13.22
N VAL A 149 -10.98 -1.35 -12.20
CA VAL A 149 -12.12 -0.46 -11.94
C VAL A 149 -12.40 0.43 -13.15
N TYR A 150 -11.37 1.10 -13.66
CA TYR A 150 -11.48 2.03 -14.78
C TYR A 150 -12.04 1.37 -16.04
N LEU A 151 -11.53 0.19 -16.41
CA LEU A 151 -11.99 -0.55 -17.59
C LEU A 151 -13.42 -1.06 -17.43
N GLN A 152 -13.77 -1.60 -16.26
CA GLN A 152 -15.11 -2.13 -16.03
C GLN A 152 -16.17 -1.03 -16.07
N ILE A 153 -15.92 0.10 -15.40
CA ILE A 153 -16.87 1.20 -15.38
C ILE A 153 -16.92 1.92 -16.74
N SER A 154 -15.78 2.05 -17.44
CA SER A 154 -15.76 2.58 -18.82
C SER A 154 -16.66 1.75 -19.75
N LYS A 155 -16.57 0.42 -19.66
CA LYS A 155 -17.44 -0.49 -20.43
C LYS A 155 -18.92 -0.27 -20.11
N ILE A 156 -19.30 -0.27 -18.83
CA ILE A 156 -20.68 -0.05 -18.39
C ILE A 156 -21.21 1.30 -18.87
N ARG A 157 -20.40 2.36 -18.74
CA ARG A 157 -20.76 3.72 -19.14
C ARG A 157 -20.99 3.81 -20.66
N ASN A 158 -20.12 3.21 -21.46
CA ASN A 158 -20.27 3.15 -22.92
C ASN A 158 -21.52 2.39 -23.36
N GLU A 159 -21.77 1.23 -22.75
CA GLU A 159 -22.98 0.44 -22.99
C GLU A 159 -24.27 1.21 -22.63
N TRP A 160 -24.24 1.97 -21.53
CA TRP A 160 -25.41 2.72 -21.05
C TRP A 160 -25.69 4.00 -21.85
N LEU A 161 -24.66 4.79 -22.15
CA LEU A 161 -24.81 6.06 -22.88
C LEU A 161 -24.87 5.89 -24.40
N GLY A 162 -24.60 4.69 -24.92
CA GLY A 162 -24.61 4.40 -26.35
C GLY A 162 -23.38 4.94 -27.09
N GLU A 163 -22.32 5.28 -26.36
CA GLU A 163 -21.04 5.74 -26.92
C GLU A 163 -20.14 4.54 -27.17
N LYS A 164 -19.74 4.31 -28.43
CA LYS A 164 -18.85 3.22 -28.83
C LYS A 164 -17.38 3.60 -28.65
#